data_AF-A0A4R1HXH8-F1
#
_entry.id   AF-A0A4R1HXH8-F1
#
_cell.length_a   1.000
_cell.length_b   1.000
_cell.length_c   1.000
_cell.angle_alpha   90.00
_cell.angle_beta   90.00
_cell.angle_gamma   90.00
#
_symmetry.space_group_name_H-M   'P 1'
#
loop_
_entity.id
_entity.type
_entity.pdbx_description
1 polymer ?
#
loop_
_entity_poly.entity_id
_entity_poly.type
_entity_poly.pdbx_seq_one_letter_code
_entity_poly.pdbx_strand_id
1 'polypeptide(L)'
;MSCDECGSQIDNTLHRLEIGRGVTAAQWMWAPAGGEPGHVLVGDGYVTVHPGPRQAGALVRARPSALPLAGRCVPALVVGPIAPGLSDLDGLFAEFRRVLRPHGLLCVLVPDGPPLGLRARGLRGRVRAHWTHRSVVEHPDWLLTAADFAVMGDDRVVFRSAPRPPDARAHVDQLCTAGLLPRTLPDDLRAELAANRHVREGRVSLRRLVARR
;
A
#
# COMPACT_ATOMS: atom_id res chain seq x y z
N MET A 1 0.84 -13.26 14.01
CA MET A 1 2.32 -13.27 14.07
C MET A 1 2.83 -12.45 12.90
N SER A 2 3.54 -11.35 13.16
CA SER A 2 4.28 -10.65 12.10
C SER A 2 5.50 -11.49 11.71
N CYS A 3 5.84 -11.54 10.43
CA CYS A 3 7.15 -12.04 10.01
C CYS A 3 8.11 -10.85 10.04
N ASP A 4 9.04 -10.85 10.98
CA ASP A 4 9.93 -9.70 11.23
C ASP A 4 10.85 -9.40 10.04
N GLU A 5 11.19 -10.42 9.25
CA GLU A 5 11.96 -10.28 8.01
C GLU A 5 11.18 -9.60 6.88
N CYS A 6 9.88 -9.93 6.73
CA CYS A 6 8.98 -9.20 5.84
C CYS A 6 8.91 -7.73 6.22
N GLY A 7 8.87 -7.47 7.53
CA GLY A 7 8.89 -6.13 8.10
C GLY A 7 10.04 -5.31 7.53
N SER A 8 11.25 -5.85 7.52
CA SER A 8 12.44 -5.13 7.04
C SER A 8 12.36 -4.65 5.58
N GLN A 9 11.53 -5.29 4.74
CA GLN A 9 11.40 -5.00 3.31
C GLN A 9 10.23 -4.06 2.99
N ILE A 10 9.33 -3.84 3.93
CA ILE A 10 8.25 -2.86 3.81
C ILE A 10 8.84 -1.48 4.09
N ASP A 11 8.38 -0.46 3.35
CA ASP A 11 8.77 0.93 3.60
C ASP A 11 8.64 1.28 5.09
N ASN A 12 9.73 1.79 5.69
CA ASN A 12 9.80 2.15 7.10
C ASN A 12 8.70 3.12 7.54
N THR A 13 8.14 3.90 6.62
CA THR A 13 6.99 4.77 6.86
C THR A 13 5.78 3.98 7.35
N LEU A 14 5.52 2.79 6.79
CA LEU A 14 4.39 1.94 7.20
C LEU A 14 4.57 1.31 8.58
N HIS A 15 5.81 1.11 9.02
CA HIS A 15 6.11 0.66 10.40
C HIS A 15 5.91 1.76 11.42
N ARG A 16 6.13 3.02 11.04
CA ARG A 16 5.92 4.18 11.89
C ARG A 16 4.46 4.62 11.95
N LEU A 17 3.59 4.09 11.10
CA LEU A 17 2.17 4.41 11.12
C LEU A 17 1.45 3.44 12.02
N GLU A 18 0.93 3.93 13.15
CA GLU A 18 0.30 3.10 14.18
C GLU A 18 -1.14 3.53 14.46
N ILE A 19 -1.97 2.56 14.87
CA ILE A 19 -3.21 2.84 15.58
C ILE A 19 -2.97 2.77 17.10
N GLY A 20 -3.87 3.36 17.90
CA GLY A 20 -3.74 3.50 19.36
C GLY A 20 -3.62 2.22 20.20
N ARG A 21 -3.43 1.06 19.59
CA ARG A 21 -3.11 -0.24 20.22
C ARG A 21 -1.72 -0.78 19.83
N GLY A 22 -0.87 0.04 19.20
CA GLY A 22 0.48 -0.36 18.76
C GLY A 22 0.53 -1.22 17.51
N VAL A 23 -0.60 -1.41 16.80
CA VAL A 23 -0.62 -2.12 15.53
C VAL A 23 -0.18 -1.18 14.41
N THR A 24 0.87 -1.57 13.67
CA THR A 24 1.41 -0.76 12.58
C THR A 24 0.64 -0.96 11.27
N ALA A 25 0.73 -0.02 10.34
CA ALA A 25 0.16 -0.15 8.99
C ALA A 25 0.79 -1.31 8.23
N ALA A 26 2.09 -1.56 8.46
CA ALA A 26 2.77 -2.76 8.00
C ALA A 26 2.11 -4.02 8.55
N GLN A 27 1.95 -4.18 9.87
CA GLN A 27 1.28 -5.36 10.45
C GLN A 27 -0.18 -5.50 9.95
N TRP A 28 -0.89 -4.39 9.80
CA TRP A 28 -2.27 -4.38 9.33
C TRP A 28 -2.40 -4.81 7.86
N MET A 29 -1.54 -4.33 6.97
CA MET A 29 -1.48 -4.78 5.56
C MET A 29 -1.30 -6.29 5.45
N TRP A 30 -0.54 -6.86 6.39
CA TRP A 30 -0.11 -8.25 6.39
C TRP A 30 -1.09 -9.24 7.04
N ALA A 31 -1.91 -8.77 7.97
CA ALA A 31 -2.73 -9.63 8.81
C ALA A 31 -3.57 -10.69 8.05
N PRO A 32 -4.19 -10.41 6.89
CA PRO A 32 -5.00 -11.42 6.19
C PRO A 32 -4.16 -12.57 5.58
N ALA A 33 -2.89 -12.30 5.25
CA ALA A 33 -1.97 -13.30 4.70
C ALA A 33 -1.10 -13.99 5.77
N GLY A 34 -1.15 -13.53 7.03
CA GLY A 34 -0.27 -13.99 8.11
C GLY A 34 -0.45 -15.44 8.55
N GLY A 35 -1.51 -16.12 8.10
CA GLY A 35 -1.74 -17.55 8.31
C GLY A 35 -1.24 -18.45 7.18
N GLU A 36 -0.88 -17.88 6.02
CA GLU A 36 -0.54 -18.62 4.81
C GLU A 36 0.98 -18.74 4.63
N PRO A 37 1.56 -19.97 4.68
CA PRO A 37 2.95 -20.18 4.27
C PRO A 37 3.07 -19.94 2.76
N GLY A 38 4.18 -19.37 2.28
CA GLY A 38 4.40 -19.19 0.83
C GLY A 38 3.97 -17.83 0.26
N HIS A 39 3.69 -16.82 1.08
CA HIS A 39 3.24 -15.52 0.60
C HIS A 39 4.35 -14.70 -0.07
N VAL A 40 3.93 -13.72 -0.86
CA VAL A 40 4.84 -12.86 -1.63
C VAL A 40 4.48 -11.40 -1.39
N LEU A 41 5.45 -10.58 -0.99
CA LEU A 41 5.34 -9.13 -0.92
C LEU A 41 5.76 -8.51 -2.25
N VAL A 42 4.91 -7.69 -2.85
CA VAL A 42 5.22 -6.91 -4.05
C VAL A 42 5.46 -5.44 -3.67
N GLY A 43 6.66 -4.95 -3.95
CA GLY A 43 7.07 -3.56 -3.76
C GLY A 43 7.46 -2.89 -5.07
N ASP A 44 7.98 -1.67 -4.97
CA ASP A 44 8.39 -0.88 -6.13
C ASP A 44 9.76 -1.33 -6.63
N GLY A 45 9.79 -2.16 -7.68
CA GLY A 45 11.02 -2.69 -8.27
C GLY A 45 11.59 -3.93 -7.58
N TYR A 46 10.89 -4.51 -6.62
CA TYR A 46 11.30 -5.73 -5.93
C TYR A 46 10.09 -6.60 -5.54
N VAL A 47 10.39 -7.87 -5.29
CA VAL A 47 9.48 -8.84 -4.71
C VAL A 47 10.20 -9.58 -3.59
N THR A 48 9.51 -9.85 -2.49
CA THR A 48 10.04 -10.68 -1.40
C THR A 48 9.22 -11.96 -1.32
N VAL A 49 9.88 -13.10 -1.51
CA VAL A 49 9.25 -14.43 -1.48
C VAL A 49 9.49 -15.07 -0.13
N HIS A 50 8.41 -15.47 0.56
CA HIS A 50 8.49 -16.10 1.87
C HIS A 50 8.03 -17.54 1.80
N PRO A 51 8.94 -18.52 1.92
CA PRO A 51 8.58 -19.93 1.79
C PRO A 51 7.76 -20.47 2.98
N GLY A 52 7.72 -19.77 4.11
CA GLY A 52 6.92 -20.15 5.28
C GLY A 52 7.46 -19.58 6.60
N PRO A 53 6.80 -19.92 7.73
CA PRO A 53 7.26 -19.48 9.05
C PRO A 53 8.67 -20.00 9.34
N ARG A 54 9.53 -19.14 9.90
CA ARG A 54 10.93 -19.40 10.32
C ARG A 54 11.95 -19.62 9.19
N GLN A 55 11.61 -19.25 7.96
CA GLN A 55 12.55 -19.27 6.84
C GLN A 55 12.80 -17.86 6.31
N ALA A 56 14.08 -17.59 6.01
CA ALA A 56 14.54 -16.33 5.43
C ALA A 56 13.77 -16.00 4.14
N GLY A 57 13.17 -14.82 4.09
CA GLY A 57 12.62 -14.28 2.84
C GLY A 57 13.71 -14.04 1.79
N ALA A 58 13.42 -14.32 0.52
CA ALA A 58 14.31 -13.99 -0.59
C ALA A 58 13.85 -12.68 -1.27
N LEU A 59 14.70 -11.66 -1.23
CA LEU A 59 14.49 -10.40 -1.96
C LEU A 59 15.00 -10.53 -3.39
N VAL A 60 14.13 -10.32 -4.36
CA VAL A 60 14.45 -10.40 -5.79
C VAL A 60 14.04 -9.10 -6.47
N ARG A 61 14.94 -8.53 -7.28
CA ARG A 61 14.59 -7.37 -8.12
C ARG A 61 13.59 -7.83 -9.18
N ALA A 62 12.44 -7.16 -9.28
CA ALA A 62 11.37 -7.55 -10.17
C ALA A 62 10.51 -6.34 -10.56
N ARG A 63 9.92 -6.38 -11.74
CA ARG A 63 8.85 -5.43 -12.09
C ARG A 63 7.53 -5.98 -11.54
N PRO A 64 6.66 -5.15 -10.94
CA PRO A 64 5.37 -5.61 -10.45
C PRO A 64 4.49 -6.28 -11.52
N SER A 65 4.62 -5.89 -12.78
CA SER A 65 3.94 -6.48 -13.95
C SER A 65 4.67 -7.65 -14.60
N ALA A 66 5.82 -8.08 -14.04
CA ALA A 66 6.59 -9.23 -14.52
C ALA A 66 7.37 -9.86 -13.36
N LEU A 67 6.66 -10.59 -12.51
CA LEU A 67 7.21 -11.27 -11.35
C LEU A 67 7.99 -12.52 -11.80
N PRO A 68 9.18 -12.78 -11.23
CA PRO A 68 10.01 -13.95 -11.54
C PRO A 68 9.48 -15.22 -10.86
N LEU A 69 8.18 -15.48 -11.01
CA LEU A 69 7.45 -16.56 -10.37
C LEU A 69 6.72 -17.39 -11.43
N ALA A 70 6.65 -18.70 -11.20
CA ALA A 70 5.82 -19.58 -12.01
C ALA A 70 4.34 -19.16 -11.95
N GLY A 71 3.57 -19.56 -12.97
CA GLY A 71 2.13 -19.37 -12.91
C GLY A 71 1.49 -20.20 -11.80
N ARG A 72 0.46 -19.67 -11.16
CA ARG A 72 -0.39 -20.37 -10.17
C ARG A 72 0.39 -20.99 -9.01
N CYS A 73 1.45 -20.33 -8.55
CA CYS A 73 2.33 -20.88 -7.50
C CYS A 73 2.18 -20.20 -6.14
N VAL A 74 1.62 -18.99 -6.08
CA VAL A 74 1.54 -18.18 -4.86
C VAL A 74 0.17 -18.32 -4.19
N PRO A 75 0.09 -18.74 -2.92
CA PRO A 75 -1.16 -18.77 -2.16
C PRO A 75 -1.66 -17.37 -1.75
N ALA A 76 -0.76 -16.43 -1.46
CA ALA A 76 -1.11 -15.06 -1.08
C ALA A 76 -0.11 -14.01 -1.61
N LEU A 77 -0.64 -12.95 -2.23
CA LEU A 77 0.10 -11.75 -2.60
C LEU A 77 -0.26 -10.60 -1.67
N VAL A 78 0.75 -9.94 -1.12
CA VAL A 78 0.62 -8.69 -0.36
C VAL A 78 1.25 -7.58 -1.19
N VAL A 79 0.48 -6.54 -1.50
CA VAL A 79 0.91 -5.45 -2.38
C VAL A 79 0.93 -4.16 -1.58
N GLY A 80 2.11 -3.55 -1.49
CA GLY A 80 2.27 -2.24 -0.87
C GLY A 80 1.57 -1.13 -1.66
N PRO A 81 1.65 0.12 -1.19
CA PRO A 81 1.01 1.30 -1.81
C PRO A 81 1.71 1.76 -3.10
N ILE A 82 2.07 0.83 -3.98
CA ILE A 82 2.78 1.07 -5.23
C ILE A 82 1.82 1.29 -6.41
N ALA A 83 0.63 0.67 -6.36
CA ALA A 83 -0.34 0.67 -7.45
C ALA A 83 -0.72 2.09 -7.95
N PRO A 84 -0.94 3.10 -7.08
CA PRO A 84 -1.28 4.45 -7.56
C PRO A 84 -0.21 5.13 -8.43
N GLY A 85 1.05 4.65 -8.37
CA GLY A 85 2.18 5.21 -9.11
C GLY A 85 2.59 4.45 -10.37
N LEU A 86 2.00 3.27 -10.63
CA LEU A 86 2.35 2.43 -11.78
C LEU A 86 1.59 2.87 -13.03
N SER A 87 2.22 2.87 -14.21
CA SER A 87 1.56 3.25 -15.46
C SER A 87 0.64 2.16 -16.02
N ASP A 88 1.01 0.89 -15.85
CA ASP A 88 0.33 -0.28 -16.41
C ASP A 88 -0.39 -1.09 -15.32
N LEU A 89 -1.65 -0.74 -15.05
CA LEU A 89 -2.49 -1.44 -14.07
C LEU A 89 -3.07 -2.75 -14.61
N ASP A 90 -3.38 -2.81 -15.90
CA ASP A 90 -3.94 -4.01 -16.51
C ASP A 90 -2.89 -5.13 -16.52
N GLY A 91 -1.66 -4.82 -16.92
CA GLY A 91 -0.54 -5.75 -16.84
C GLY A 91 -0.20 -6.14 -15.40
N LEU A 92 -0.32 -5.22 -14.45
CA LEU A 92 -0.15 -5.51 -13.01
C LEU A 92 -1.17 -6.56 -12.53
N PHE A 93 -2.46 -6.34 -12.78
CA PHE A 93 -3.49 -7.26 -12.31
C PHE A 93 -3.49 -8.58 -13.08
N ALA A 94 -3.19 -8.57 -14.37
CA ALA A 94 -2.98 -9.78 -15.16
C ALA A 94 -1.83 -10.62 -14.59
N GLU A 95 -0.73 -9.97 -14.20
CA GLU A 95 0.42 -10.62 -13.59
C GLU A 95 0.08 -11.21 -12.21
N PHE A 96 -0.65 -10.46 -11.38
CA PHE A 96 -1.11 -10.95 -10.07
C PHE A 96 -2.00 -12.17 -10.22
N ARG A 97 -2.95 -12.16 -11.17
CA ARG A 97 -3.74 -13.35 -11.52
C ARG A 97 -2.85 -14.47 -12.01
N ARG A 98 -1.85 -14.21 -12.87
CA ARG A 98 -0.97 -15.24 -13.40
C ARG A 98 -0.29 -16.03 -12.28
N VAL A 99 0.28 -15.36 -11.29
CA VAL A 99 1.08 -15.99 -10.23
C VAL A 99 0.24 -16.56 -9.08
N LEU A 100 -0.91 -15.96 -8.76
CA LEU A 100 -1.77 -16.46 -7.68
C LEU A 100 -2.34 -17.83 -8.03
N ARG A 101 -2.38 -18.76 -7.06
CA ARG A 101 -3.12 -20.02 -7.17
C ARG A 101 -4.61 -19.74 -7.38
N PRO A 102 -5.38 -20.68 -7.95
CA PRO A 102 -6.83 -20.65 -7.83
C PRO A 102 -7.23 -20.47 -6.36
N HIS A 103 -8.17 -19.56 -6.08
CA HIS A 103 -8.58 -19.18 -4.71
C HIS A 103 -7.49 -18.51 -3.86
N GLY A 104 -6.36 -18.14 -4.45
CA GLY A 104 -5.31 -17.39 -3.77
C GLY A 104 -5.77 -16.00 -3.34
N LEU A 105 -5.13 -15.49 -2.29
CA LEU A 105 -5.47 -14.23 -1.65
C LEU A 105 -4.66 -13.07 -2.24
N LEU A 106 -5.31 -11.95 -2.50
CA LEU A 106 -4.68 -10.69 -2.85
C LEU A 106 -5.01 -9.65 -1.77
N CYS A 107 -3.98 -9.12 -1.11
CA CYS A 107 -4.08 -8.05 -0.12
C CYS A 107 -3.43 -6.80 -0.71
N VAL A 108 -4.21 -5.74 -0.95
CA VAL A 108 -3.70 -4.49 -1.52
C VAL A 108 -3.88 -3.36 -0.51
N LEU A 109 -2.79 -2.65 -0.20
CA LEU A 109 -2.82 -1.43 0.57
C LEU A 109 -2.85 -0.22 -0.37
N VAL A 110 -3.81 0.67 -0.21
CA VAL A 110 -3.89 1.93 -0.96
C VAL A 110 -4.13 3.11 -0.02
N PRO A 111 -3.65 4.33 -0.35
CA PRO A 111 -4.02 5.51 0.41
C PRO A 111 -5.53 5.78 0.29
N ASP A 112 -6.17 6.22 1.38
CA ASP A 112 -7.58 6.66 1.40
C ASP A 112 -7.68 8.20 1.25
N GLY A 113 -6.80 8.75 0.40
CA GLY A 113 -6.54 10.18 0.33
C GLY A 113 -6.00 10.80 1.64
N PRO A 114 -5.51 12.04 1.58
CA PRO A 114 -5.01 12.70 2.78
C PRO A 114 -6.19 13.06 3.70
N PRO A 115 -6.12 12.78 5.02
CA PRO A 115 -7.21 13.06 5.96
C PRO A 115 -7.25 14.56 6.30
N LEU A 116 -7.47 15.43 5.31
CA LEU A 116 -7.31 16.89 5.43
C LEU A 116 -8.46 17.61 6.14
N GLY A 117 -9.48 16.87 6.58
CA GLY A 117 -10.70 17.41 7.18
C GLY A 117 -11.63 18.07 6.15
N LEU A 118 -12.88 18.38 6.56
CA LEU A 118 -13.93 18.87 5.67
C LEU A 118 -13.62 20.23 5.01
N ARG A 119 -12.87 21.10 5.71
CA ARG A 119 -12.54 22.47 5.25
C ARG A 119 -11.44 22.51 4.19
N ALA A 120 -10.74 21.41 3.93
CA ALA A 120 -9.63 21.34 2.98
C ALA A 120 -10.03 20.63 1.67
N ARG A 121 -11.32 20.70 1.29
CA ARG A 121 -11.84 20.03 0.07
C ARG A 121 -11.10 20.49 -1.20
N GLY A 122 -10.76 21.77 -1.30
CA GLY A 122 -9.99 22.32 -2.44
C GLY A 122 -8.58 21.71 -2.53
N LEU A 123 -7.85 21.68 -1.41
CA LEU A 123 -6.53 21.04 -1.33
C LEU A 123 -6.60 19.55 -1.66
N ARG A 124 -7.61 18.84 -1.15
CA ARG A 124 -7.84 17.42 -1.49
C ARG A 124 -8.04 17.22 -3.00
N GLY A 125 -8.83 18.07 -3.64
CA GLY A 125 -9.08 18.03 -5.09
C GLY A 125 -7.80 18.27 -5.91
N ARG A 126 -6.98 19.24 -5.51
CA ARG A 126 -5.68 19.52 -6.15
C ARG A 126 -4.70 18.36 -5.98
N VAL A 127 -4.52 17.84 -4.77
CA VAL A 127 -3.65 16.67 -4.51
C VAL A 127 -4.11 15.45 -5.30
N ARG A 128 -5.42 15.18 -5.29
CA ARG A 128 -6.05 14.11 -6.07
C ARG A 128 -5.71 14.21 -7.55
N ALA A 129 -5.57 15.41 -8.10
CA ALA A 129 -5.33 15.59 -9.51
C ALA A 129 -3.98 15.01 -9.99
N HIS A 130 -3.03 14.82 -9.08
CA HIS A 130 -1.68 14.35 -9.36
C HIS A 130 -1.49 12.83 -9.23
N TRP A 131 -2.51 12.07 -8.84
CA TRP A 131 -2.43 10.61 -8.95
C TRP A 131 -2.42 10.19 -10.42
N THR A 132 -1.46 9.34 -10.79
CA THR A 132 -1.39 8.74 -12.14
C THR A 132 -2.69 8.00 -12.45
N HIS A 133 -3.15 7.16 -11.51
CA HIS A 133 -4.44 6.47 -11.61
C HIS A 133 -5.33 6.79 -10.42
N ARG A 134 -6.21 7.78 -10.60
CA ARG A 134 -7.17 8.21 -9.57
C ARG A 134 -8.09 7.07 -9.12
N SER A 135 -8.47 6.18 -10.05
CA SER A 135 -9.34 5.05 -9.77
C SER A 135 -8.77 4.08 -8.73
N VAL A 136 -7.43 3.94 -8.62
CA VAL A 136 -6.79 3.08 -7.59
C VAL A 136 -7.00 3.62 -6.19
N VAL A 137 -7.14 4.92 -6.04
CA VAL A 137 -7.35 5.57 -4.74
C VAL A 137 -8.85 5.69 -4.43
N GLU A 138 -9.65 6.01 -5.44
CA GLU A 138 -11.07 6.33 -5.27
C GLU A 138 -11.97 5.08 -5.32
N HIS A 139 -11.69 4.18 -6.26
CA HIS A 139 -12.50 2.99 -6.57
C HIS A 139 -11.64 1.71 -6.70
N PRO A 140 -10.77 1.41 -5.73
CA PRO A 140 -9.88 0.24 -5.80
C PRO A 140 -10.65 -1.08 -5.87
N ASP A 141 -11.81 -1.17 -5.23
CA ASP A 141 -12.69 -2.33 -5.22
C ASP A 141 -13.24 -2.63 -6.62
N TRP A 142 -13.72 -1.59 -7.31
CA TRP A 142 -14.19 -1.72 -8.70
C TRP A 142 -13.09 -2.16 -9.65
N LEU A 143 -11.87 -1.63 -9.50
CA LEU A 143 -10.72 -2.06 -10.31
C LEU A 143 -10.38 -3.53 -10.09
N LEU A 144 -10.38 -3.99 -8.84
CA LEU A 144 -10.13 -5.40 -8.53
C LEU A 144 -11.22 -6.29 -9.13
N THR A 145 -12.48 -5.90 -9.02
CA THR A 145 -13.60 -6.63 -9.64
C THR A 145 -13.50 -6.65 -11.17
N ALA A 146 -13.16 -5.53 -11.80
CA ALA A 146 -12.95 -5.45 -13.25
C ALA A 146 -11.77 -6.32 -13.71
N ALA A 147 -10.79 -6.53 -12.83
CA ALA A 147 -9.70 -7.48 -13.01
C ALA A 147 -10.05 -8.90 -12.53
N ASP A 148 -11.33 -9.27 -12.50
CA ASP A 148 -11.84 -10.60 -12.15
C ASP A 148 -11.42 -11.11 -10.75
N PHE A 149 -11.17 -10.22 -9.79
CA PHE A 149 -11.00 -10.61 -8.39
C PHE A 149 -12.30 -10.47 -7.60
N ALA A 150 -12.61 -11.47 -6.79
CA ALA A 150 -13.72 -11.42 -5.85
C ALA A 150 -13.30 -10.64 -4.58
N VAL A 151 -13.73 -9.39 -4.45
CA VAL A 151 -13.42 -8.56 -3.28
C VAL A 151 -14.20 -9.08 -2.06
N MET A 152 -13.46 -9.42 -1.01
CA MET A 152 -13.99 -9.98 0.25
C MET A 152 -14.00 -8.95 1.39
N GLY A 153 -13.15 -7.91 1.31
CA GLY A 153 -13.09 -6.85 2.31
C GLY A 153 -12.46 -5.56 1.77
N ASP A 154 -12.90 -4.44 2.32
CA ASP A 154 -12.40 -3.07 2.10
C ASP A 154 -12.41 -2.34 3.44
N ASP A 155 -11.32 -2.48 4.18
CA ASP A 155 -11.17 -1.89 5.50
C ASP A 155 -10.53 -0.52 5.40
N ARG A 156 -11.01 0.46 6.17
CA ARG A 156 -10.43 1.82 6.21
C ARG A 156 -9.98 2.17 7.62
N VAL A 157 -8.75 2.65 7.75
CA VAL A 157 -8.16 2.98 9.04
C VAL A 157 -7.35 4.27 8.93
N VAL A 158 -7.50 5.14 9.93
CA VAL A 158 -6.66 6.32 10.11
C VAL A 158 -5.54 5.99 11.09
N PHE A 159 -4.32 5.98 10.58
CA PHE A 159 -3.09 5.80 11.34
C PHE A 159 -2.53 7.14 11.80
N ARG A 160 -1.64 7.09 12.79
CA ARG A 160 -0.81 8.21 13.24
C ARG A 160 0.65 7.82 13.18
N SER A 161 1.51 8.73 12.74
CA SER A 161 2.95 8.54 12.83
C SER A 161 3.42 8.52 14.30
N ALA A 162 4.18 7.48 14.62
CA ALA A 162 4.83 7.24 15.91
C ALA A 162 6.35 6.99 15.67
N PRO A 163 7.24 7.86 16.19
CA PRO A 163 6.92 9.12 16.87
C PRO A 163 6.27 10.14 15.93
N ARG A 164 5.63 11.16 16.52
CA ARG A 164 5.08 12.28 15.75
C ARG A 164 6.21 12.93 14.94
N PRO A 165 6.00 13.24 13.65
CA PRO A 165 7.03 13.87 12.84
C PRO A 165 7.38 15.25 13.41
N PRO A 166 8.68 15.55 13.64
CA PRO A 166 9.11 16.86 14.13
C PRO A 166 8.98 17.94 13.05
N ASP A 167 9.10 17.54 11.78
CA ASP A 167 8.92 18.40 10.61
C ASP A 167 7.83 17.84 9.69
N ALA A 168 6.81 18.66 9.44
CA ALA A 168 5.69 18.30 8.58
C ALA A 168 6.08 18.25 7.10
N ARG A 169 7.08 19.03 6.66
CA ARG A 169 7.52 19.00 5.27
C ARG A 169 8.25 17.70 4.96
N ALA A 170 9.24 17.33 5.77
CA ALA A 170 9.90 16.03 5.68
C ALA A 170 8.90 14.87 5.77
N HIS A 171 7.85 15.00 6.58
CA HIS A 171 6.79 13.99 6.65
C HIS A 171 6.03 13.85 5.32
N VAL A 172 5.63 14.96 4.67
CA VAL A 172 5.00 14.92 3.34
C VAL A 172 5.92 14.26 2.31
N ASP A 173 7.22 14.56 2.34
CA ASP A 173 8.20 13.98 1.41
C ASP A 173 8.38 12.47 1.63
N GLN A 174 8.36 12.02 2.90
CA GLN A 174 8.35 10.60 3.26
C GLN A 174 7.07 9.91 2.75
N LEU A 175 5.90 10.52 2.94
CA LEU A 175 4.64 9.96 2.44
C LEU A 175 4.60 9.86 0.91
N CYS A 176 5.17 10.83 0.19
CA CYS A 176 5.30 10.77 -1.27
C CYS A 176 6.22 9.61 -1.69
N THR A 177 7.39 9.48 -1.05
CA THR A 177 8.34 8.40 -1.31
C THR A 177 7.70 7.03 -1.09
N ALA A 178 6.98 6.89 0.02
CA ALA A 178 6.25 5.67 0.41
C ALA A 178 4.99 5.40 -0.42
N GLY A 179 4.65 6.22 -1.42
CA GLY A 179 3.45 6.01 -2.27
C GLY A 179 2.11 6.31 -1.59
N LEU A 180 2.15 6.95 -0.41
CA LEU A 180 0.96 7.33 0.37
C LEU A 180 0.41 8.71 -0.04
N LEU A 181 1.21 9.47 -0.79
CA LEU A 181 0.85 10.68 -1.53
C LEU A 181 1.40 10.60 -2.97
N PRO A 182 0.88 11.39 -3.93
CA PRO A 182 1.41 11.41 -5.28
C PRO A 182 2.90 11.77 -5.29
N ARG A 183 3.74 10.96 -5.96
CA ARG A 183 5.18 11.21 -6.07
C ARG A 183 5.52 12.49 -6.84
N THR A 184 4.68 12.83 -7.81
CA THR A 184 4.80 13.99 -8.70
C THR A 184 4.17 15.25 -8.10
N LEU A 185 3.83 15.26 -6.80
CA LEU A 185 3.20 16.41 -6.17
C LEU A 185 4.12 17.64 -6.25
N PRO A 186 3.64 18.78 -6.77
CA PRO A 186 4.36 20.05 -6.80
C PRO A 186 4.77 20.58 -5.41
N ASP A 187 5.83 21.38 -5.35
CA ASP A 187 6.40 21.88 -4.10
C ASP A 187 5.47 22.82 -3.33
N ASP A 188 4.67 23.64 -4.01
CA ASP A 188 3.66 24.51 -3.42
C ASP A 188 2.58 23.68 -2.70
N LEU A 189 2.10 22.62 -3.36
CA LEU A 189 1.13 21.69 -2.79
C LEU A 189 1.69 20.89 -1.63
N ARG A 190 2.95 20.48 -1.69
CA ARG A 190 3.65 19.85 -0.56
C ARG A 190 3.74 20.79 0.64
N ALA A 191 4.00 22.08 0.42
CA ALA A 191 4.04 23.08 1.49
C ALA A 191 2.65 23.34 2.09
N GLU A 192 1.62 23.44 1.24
CA GLU A 192 0.23 23.61 1.68
C GLU A 192 -0.27 22.39 2.49
N LEU A 193 0.11 21.17 2.07
CA LEU A 193 -0.12 19.95 2.85
C LEU A 193 0.59 19.98 4.19
N ALA A 194 1.87 20.37 4.23
CA ALA A 194 2.66 20.45 5.47
C ALA A 194 2.07 21.46 6.46
N ALA A 195 1.40 22.51 5.99
CA ALA A 195 0.68 23.47 6.84
C ALA A 195 -0.64 22.90 7.41
N ASN A 196 -1.22 21.86 6.79
CA ASN A 196 -2.49 21.28 7.22
C ASN A 196 -2.36 20.64 8.61
N ARG A 197 -3.36 20.90 9.47
CA ARG A 197 -3.38 20.37 10.85
C ARG A 197 -3.25 18.85 10.92
N HIS A 198 -3.97 18.10 10.10
CA HIS A 198 -3.98 16.64 10.19
C HIS A 198 -2.66 16.02 9.74
N VAL A 199 -1.99 16.63 8.75
CA VAL A 199 -0.64 16.24 8.33
C VAL A 199 0.38 16.56 9.44
N ARG A 200 0.29 17.72 10.09
CA ARG A 200 1.11 18.07 11.26
C ARG A 200 0.88 17.16 12.47
N GLU A 201 -0.30 16.57 12.59
CA GLU A 201 -0.62 15.54 13.58
C GLU A 201 -0.13 14.14 13.17
N GLY A 202 0.49 14.01 11.99
CA GLY A 202 0.99 12.74 11.45
C GLY A 202 -0.11 11.77 11.03
N ARG A 203 -1.32 12.27 10.70
CA ARG A 203 -2.46 11.41 10.36
C ARG A 203 -2.41 10.97 8.90
N VAL A 204 -2.61 9.67 8.69
CA VAL A 204 -2.65 9.07 7.35
C VAL A 204 -3.84 8.12 7.27
N SER A 205 -4.68 8.26 6.25
CA SER A 205 -5.81 7.36 6.01
C SER A 205 -5.42 6.32 4.98
N LEU A 206 -5.63 5.04 5.27
CA LEU A 206 -5.30 3.92 4.40
C LEU A 206 -6.53 3.01 4.23
N ARG A 207 -6.64 2.39 3.05
CA ARG A 207 -7.59 1.31 2.77
C ARG A 207 -6.82 0.02 2.52
N ARG A 208 -7.33 -1.08 3.06
CA ARG A 208 -6.83 -2.43 2.79
C ARG A 208 -7.93 -3.20 2.09
N LEU A 209 -7.65 -3.61 0.87
CA LEU A 209 -8.53 -4.47 0.10
C LEU A 209 -8.04 -5.90 0.21
N VAL A 210 -8.98 -6.80 0.45
CA VAL A 210 -8.73 -8.24 0.47
C VAL A 210 -9.62 -8.84 -0.60
N ALA A 211 -9.00 -9.52 -1.57
CA ALA A 211 -9.70 -10.12 -2.69
C ALA A 211 -9.20 -11.53 -2.96
N ARG A 212 -10.01 -12.33 -3.64
CA ARG A 212 -9.70 -13.70 -4.02
C ARG A 212 -9.62 -13.82 -5.54
N ARG A 213 -8.66 -14.59 -6.04
CA ARG A 213 -8.63 -15.01 -7.44
C ARG A 213 -9.75 -16.00 -7.76
#